data_AF-A0A661PA97-F1
#
_entry.id   AF-A0A661PA97-F1
#
_cell.length_a   1.000
_cell.length_b   1.000
_cell.length_c   1.000
_cell.angle_alpha   90.00
_cell.angle_beta   90.00
_cell.angle_gamma   90.00
#
_symmetry.space_group_name_H-M   'P 1'
#
loop_
_entity.id
_entity.type
_entity.pdbx_description
1 polymer ?
#
loop_
_entity_poly.entity_id
_entity_poly.type
_entity_poly.pdbx_seq_one_letter_code
_entity_poly.pdbx_strand_id
1 'polypeptide(L)'
;MISGNRSLADPHGSPWRKLAVAAVASVCALWVACDDITPIDPLTHGPVPEVCEPQATRDCYDGPADTEGVGSCQAGTQSCADHGRAWGACDGQVGPQPEDCETEADENCDGILTCGQTVLSLRVGVDQDEVAWDVGVDGDDNTYLTGYYRDPIDFGGGDLPTTTARRDVFVAKLSPEGDYAWSQGLYGDNHYTPRGLAVGPSGSVAVLASFSGTITIGSVT
;
A
#
# COMPACT_ATOMS: atom_id res chain seq x y z
N MET A 1 50.89 -21.54 -0.71
CA MET A 1 51.72 -20.49 -0.10
C MET A 1 51.07 -19.14 -0.41
N ILE A 2 50.55 -18.48 0.64
CA ILE A 2 50.49 -17.02 0.94
C ILE A 2 51.17 -16.14 -0.15
N SER A 3 50.71 -14.99 -0.67
CA SER A 3 49.84 -13.86 -0.31
C SER A 3 49.73 -12.99 -1.60
N GLY A 4 48.77 -12.10 -1.86
CA GLY A 4 47.97 -11.36 -0.89
C GLY A 4 46.87 -10.49 -1.49
N ASN A 5 46.00 -10.11 -0.58
CA ASN A 5 44.91 -9.15 -0.71
C ASN A 5 45.42 -7.72 -0.92
N ARG A 6 44.77 -6.98 -1.81
CA ARG A 6 44.48 -5.55 -1.56
C ARG A 6 42.99 -5.34 -1.62
N SER A 7 42.44 -5.12 -0.43
CA SER A 7 41.13 -4.51 -0.19
C SER A 7 41.20 -3.05 -0.63
N LEU A 8 40.30 -2.62 -1.49
CA LEU A 8 39.83 -1.24 -1.54
C LEU A 8 38.35 -1.29 -1.18
N ALA A 9 38.04 -0.74 -0.01
CA ALA A 9 36.68 -0.50 0.43
C ALA A 9 36.06 0.60 -0.44
N ASP A 10 34.87 0.34 -0.97
CA ASP A 10 33.99 1.35 -1.54
C ASP A 10 32.76 1.49 -0.61
N PRO A 11 32.45 2.70 -0.09
CA PRO A 11 31.45 2.87 0.96
C PRO A 11 30.08 3.31 0.42
N HIS A 12 29.52 2.73 -0.65
CA HIS A 12 28.11 3.00 -1.01
C HIS A 12 27.41 1.77 -1.59
N GLY A 13 26.63 1.08 -0.76
CA GLY A 13 25.79 -0.05 -1.17
C GLY A 13 24.65 0.40 -2.10
N SER A 14 24.60 -0.16 -3.31
CA SER A 14 23.44 -0.06 -4.19
C SER A 14 22.59 -1.34 -4.11
N PRO A 15 21.25 -1.25 -4.10
CA PRO A 15 20.36 -2.37 -3.78
C PRO A 15 19.96 -3.25 -4.97
N TRP A 16 20.77 -3.33 -6.04
CA TRP A 16 20.40 -4.13 -7.20
C TRP A 16 20.95 -5.56 -7.11
N ARG A 17 20.21 -6.45 -6.42
CA ARG A 17 20.42 -7.90 -6.56
C ARG A 17 19.20 -8.57 -7.16
N LYS A 18 19.45 -9.12 -8.36
CA LYS A 18 18.86 -10.32 -8.95
C LYS A 18 18.38 -11.29 -7.88
N LEU A 19 17.19 -11.86 -8.05
CA LEU A 19 16.91 -13.21 -7.53
C LEU A 19 15.85 -13.91 -8.38
N ALA A 20 16.27 -14.99 -9.02
CA ALA A 20 15.46 -16.17 -9.17
C ALA A 20 16.29 -17.38 -8.69
N VAL A 21 15.55 -18.33 -8.12
CA VAL A 21 15.87 -19.72 -7.75
C VAL A 21 16.23 -20.00 -6.30
N ALA A 22 15.41 -20.92 -5.78
CA ALA A 22 15.25 -21.41 -4.41
C ALA A 22 16.39 -22.29 -3.89
N ALA A 23 16.50 -22.34 -2.56
CA ALA A 23 17.03 -23.48 -1.82
C ALA A 23 16.32 -23.58 -0.45
N VAL A 24 15.77 -24.75 -0.18
CA VAL A 24 15.20 -25.14 1.12
C VAL A 24 16.36 -25.41 2.09
N ALA A 25 16.33 -24.79 3.27
CA ALA A 25 17.12 -25.25 4.41
C ALA A 25 16.40 -24.89 5.71
N SER A 26 15.77 -25.90 6.29
CA SER A 26 15.36 -25.97 7.68
C SER A 26 16.61 -25.96 8.56
N VAL A 27 16.72 -25.04 9.52
CA VAL A 27 17.46 -25.29 10.77
C VAL A 27 16.78 -24.55 11.93
N CYS A 28 16.41 -25.36 12.90
CA CYS A 28 15.89 -25.01 14.21
C CYS A 28 17.04 -24.55 15.13
N ALA A 29 16.84 -23.46 15.90
CA ALA A 29 17.61 -23.08 17.09
C ALA A 29 16.74 -22.06 17.85
N LEU A 30 15.91 -22.42 18.82
CA LEU A 30 16.19 -23.04 20.12
C LEU A 30 17.16 -22.20 20.97
N TRP A 31 16.66 -21.07 21.48
CA TRP A 31 17.06 -20.53 22.79
C TRP A 31 15.81 -19.96 23.46
N VAL A 32 15.13 -20.81 24.22
CA VAL A 32 14.19 -20.41 25.27
C VAL A 32 15.05 -19.88 26.41
N ALA A 33 15.03 -18.57 26.64
CA ALA A 33 15.43 -18.02 27.92
C ALA A 33 14.25 -18.25 28.87
N CYS A 34 14.38 -19.29 29.70
CA CYS A 34 13.56 -19.50 30.88
C CYS A 34 14.31 -18.80 32.01
N ASP A 35 13.88 -17.60 32.38
CA ASP A 35 14.09 -16.96 33.70
C ASP A 35 13.43 -15.58 33.69
N ASP A 36 12.10 -15.58 33.77
CA ASP A 36 11.32 -14.54 34.44
C ASP A 36 9.99 -15.18 34.87
N ILE A 37 10.10 -16.14 35.78
CA ILE A 37 8.97 -16.64 36.55
C ILE A 37 8.64 -15.56 37.57
N THR A 38 7.84 -14.59 37.17
CA THR A 38 7.10 -13.79 38.13
C THR A 38 6.21 -14.74 38.96
N PRO A 39 6.04 -14.49 40.26
CA PRO A 39 5.26 -15.37 41.12
C PRO A 39 3.84 -15.51 40.54
N ILE A 40 3.47 -16.75 40.21
CA ILE A 40 2.10 -17.15 39.89
C ILE A 40 1.18 -16.80 41.06
N ASP A 41 0.50 -15.66 40.94
CA ASP A 41 -0.69 -15.35 41.72
C ASP A 41 -1.74 -16.45 41.43
N PRO A 42 -2.29 -17.16 42.44
CA PRO A 42 -3.28 -18.23 42.24
C PRO A 42 -4.65 -17.76 41.70
N LEU A 43 -4.71 -16.66 40.96
CA LEU A 43 -5.91 -16.13 40.31
C LEU A 43 -5.89 -16.25 38.77
N THR A 44 -5.06 -17.12 38.19
CA THR A 44 -5.15 -17.48 36.75
C THR A 44 -6.37 -18.36 36.46
N HIS A 45 -7.56 -17.77 36.52
CA HIS A 45 -8.61 -18.16 35.61
C HIS A 45 -8.32 -17.43 34.30
N GLY A 46 -8.41 -18.12 33.15
CA GLY A 46 -8.59 -17.44 31.86
C GLY A 46 -9.76 -16.44 31.95
N PRO A 47 -10.00 -15.59 30.93
CA PRO A 47 -11.06 -14.58 30.98
C PRO A 47 -12.32 -15.24 31.55
N VAL A 48 -12.70 -14.83 32.77
CA VAL A 48 -13.82 -15.43 33.47
C VAL A 48 -14.99 -15.32 32.52
N PRO A 49 -15.69 -16.42 32.16
CA PRO A 49 -16.88 -16.31 31.32
C PRO A 49 -17.79 -15.30 32.02
N GLU A 50 -18.03 -14.19 31.33
CA GLU A 50 -18.65 -13.01 31.92
C GLU A 50 -20.04 -13.42 32.42
N VAL A 51 -20.17 -13.55 33.73
CA VAL A 51 -21.40 -13.98 34.38
C VAL A 51 -22.38 -12.83 34.25
N CYS A 52 -23.60 -13.12 33.80
CA CYS A 52 -24.64 -12.15 33.53
C CYS A 52 -25.97 -12.60 34.12
N GLU A 53 -26.87 -11.66 34.40
CA GLU A 53 -28.22 -11.98 34.81
C GLU A 53 -28.96 -12.66 33.64
N PRO A 54 -29.60 -13.83 33.83
CA PRO A 54 -30.36 -14.49 32.77
C PRO A 54 -31.30 -13.52 32.05
N GLN A 55 -31.23 -13.52 30.72
CA GLN A 55 -32.02 -12.64 29.85
C GLN A 55 -31.71 -11.13 29.95
N ALA A 56 -30.66 -10.71 30.68
CA ALA A 56 -30.19 -9.35 30.60
C ALA A 56 -29.70 -9.02 29.19
N THR A 57 -29.77 -7.73 28.84
CA THR A 57 -29.32 -7.21 27.54
C THR A 57 -28.22 -6.16 27.73
N ARG A 58 -27.32 -6.05 26.74
CA ARG A 58 -26.33 -4.98 26.65
C ARG A 58 -26.05 -4.59 25.22
N ASP A 59 -25.56 -3.37 25.03
CA ASP A 59 -25.00 -2.92 23.76
C ASP A 59 -23.70 -3.69 23.46
N CYS A 60 -23.43 -3.89 22.19
CA CYS A 60 -22.26 -4.61 21.72
C CYS A 60 -21.86 -4.13 20.33
N TYR A 61 -20.58 -4.29 20.01
CA TYR A 61 -20.05 -4.07 18.69
C TYR A 61 -18.77 -4.89 18.57
N ASP A 62 -18.71 -5.81 17.61
CA ASP A 62 -17.55 -6.71 17.45
C ASP A 62 -16.45 -6.11 16.54
N GLY A 63 -16.72 -4.96 15.91
CA GLY A 63 -15.77 -4.23 15.07
C GLY A 63 -14.78 -3.36 15.87
N PRO A 64 -13.81 -2.72 15.20
CA PRO A 64 -12.92 -1.73 15.83
C PRO A 64 -13.70 -0.60 16.50
N ALA A 65 -13.29 -0.18 17.71
CA ALA A 65 -14.06 0.79 18.49
C ALA A 65 -14.19 2.18 17.82
N ASP A 66 -13.26 2.51 16.93
CA ASP A 66 -13.26 3.75 16.14
C ASP A 66 -14.23 3.72 14.95
N THR A 67 -14.79 2.57 14.59
CA THR A 67 -15.78 2.44 13.49
C THR A 67 -17.23 2.39 14.00
N GLU A 68 -17.45 2.30 15.31
CA GLU A 68 -18.80 2.21 15.89
C GLU A 68 -19.59 3.51 15.66
N GLY A 69 -20.72 3.42 14.95
CA GLY A 69 -21.56 4.57 14.64
C GLY A 69 -21.01 5.49 13.54
N VAL A 70 -19.94 5.08 12.86
CA VAL A 70 -19.39 5.78 11.69
C VAL A 70 -20.04 5.22 10.44
N GLY A 71 -20.50 6.10 9.54
CA GLY A 71 -21.14 5.69 8.30
C GLY A 71 -22.35 4.78 8.52
N SER A 72 -22.34 3.62 7.88
CA SER A 72 -23.37 2.59 7.99
C SER A 72 -23.20 1.67 9.21
N CYS A 73 -22.06 1.71 9.90
CA CYS A 73 -21.76 0.83 11.02
C CYS A 73 -22.62 1.14 12.24
N GLN A 74 -23.16 0.08 12.84
CA GLN A 74 -24.11 0.16 13.95
C GLN A 74 -23.80 -0.88 15.01
N ALA A 75 -23.88 -0.46 16.26
CA ALA A 75 -23.90 -1.36 17.40
C ALA A 75 -25.14 -2.27 17.38
N GLY A 76 -24.98 -3.48 17.90
CA GLY A 76 -26.05 -4.43 18.10
C GLY A 76 -26.43 -4.56 19.58
N THR A 77 -27.17 -5.62 19.89
CA THR A 77 -27.52 -5.98 21.26
C THR A 77 -27.17 -7.45 21.52
N GLN A 78 -26.49 -7.71 22.64
CA GLN A 78 -26.27 -9.05 23.18
C GLN A 78 -27.32 -9.36 24.24
N SER A 79 -27.78 -10.61 24.26
CA SER A 79 -28.64 -11.16 25.32
C SER A 79 -27.90 -12.23 26.11
N CYS A 80 -28.01 -12.20 27.44
CA CYS A 80 -27.46 -13.21 28.31
C CYS A 80 -28.27 -14.51 28.21
N ALA A 81 -27.58 -15.65 28.06
CA ALA A 81 -28.22 -16.95 28.03
C ALA A 81 -29.01 -17.22 29.33
N ASP A 82 -30.09 -18.01 29.25
CA ASP A 82 -30.96 -18.33 30.40
C ASP A 82 -30.21 -18.93 31.60
N HIS A 83 -29.04 -19.52 31.36
CA HIS A 83 -28.22 -20.14 32.40
C HIS A 83 -27.26 -19.14 33.09
N GLY A 84 -27.25 -17.87 32.66
CA GLY A 84 -26.50 -16.76 33.28
C GLY A 84 -24.97 -16.82 33.12
N ARG A 85 -24.47 -17.59 32.15
CA ARG A 85 -23.02 -17.91 32.05
C ARG A 85 -22.34 -17.43 30.77
N ALA A 86 -23.09 -16.81 29.86
CA ALA A 86 -22.54 -16.31 28.62
C ALA A 86 -23.49 -15.29 27.98
N TRP A 87 -22.91 -14.27 27.36
CA TRP A 87 -23.58 -13.41 26.39
C TRP A 87 -23.68 -14.12 25.04
N GLY A 88 -24.78 -13.90 24.33
CA GLY A 88 -24.97 -14.37 22.95
C GLY A 88 -24.15 -13.59 21.93
N ALA A 89 -24.40 -13.84 20.65
CA ALA A 89 -23.84 -13.02 19.57
C ALA A 89 -24.40 -11.58 19.65
N CYS A 90 -23.66 -10.63 19.09
CA CYS A 90 -24.12 -9.26 18.95
C CYS A 90 -25.14 -9.16 17.81
N ASP A 91 -26.41 -9.23 18.16
CA ASP A 91 -27.51 -9.27 17.19
C ASP A 91 -27.80 -7.87 16.65
N GLY A 92 -28.03 -7.77 15.34
CA GLY A 92 -28.34 -6.51 14.67
C GLY A 92 -27.15 -5.55 14.45
N GLN A 93 -25.93 -5.93 14.82
CA GLN A 93 -24.75 -5.11 14.49
C GLN A 93 -24.51 -5.06 12.98
N VAL A 94 -23.96 -3.93 12.52
CA VAL A 94 -23.40 -3.76 11.18
C VAL A 94 -21.94 -3.35 11.36
N GLY A 95 -21.02 -4.25 11.04
CA GLY A 95 -19.57 -4.00 11.11
C GLY A 95 -19.00 -3.50 9.78
N PRO A 96 -17.75 -3.02 9.77
CA PRO A 96 -17.10 -2.47 8.57
C PRO A 96 -17.08 -3.47 7.42
N GLN A 97 -17.49 -3.05 6.23
CA GLN A 97 -17.45 -3.82 4.99
C GLN A 97 -16.61 -3.09 3.93
N PRO A 98 -16.16 -3.76 2.86
CA PRO A 98 -15.63 -3.06 1.70
C PRO A 98 -16.67 -2.09 1.13
N GLU A 99 -16.21 -0.95 0.64
CA GLU A 99 -17.05 0.10 0.02
C GLU A 99 -17.85 -0.46 -1.16
N ASP A 100 -19.15 -0.18 -1.17
CA ASP A 100 -20.04 -0.49 -2.29
C ASP A 100 -20.48 0.82 -2.96
N CYS A 101 -19.80 1.17 -4.04
CA CYS A 101 -20.11 2.38 -4.80
C CYS A 101 -21.41 2.33 -5.63
N GLU A 102 -22.26 1.32 -5.42
CA GLU A 102 -23.67 1.42 -5.79
C GLU A 102 -24.50 2.23 -4.77
N THR A 103 -23.95 2.49 -3.59
CA THR A 103 -24.56 3.33 -2.55
C THR A 103 -23.68 4.52 -2.20
N GLU A 104 -24.29 5.52 -1.56
CA GLU A 104 -23.62 6.73 -1.07
C GLU A 104 -23.36 6.62 0.44
N ALA A 105 -23.39 5.42 1.01
CA ALA A 105 -23.04 5.19 2.39
C ALA A 105 -21.53 4.97 2.54
N ASP A 106 -21.04 5.16 3.76
CA ASP A 106 -19.68 4.81 4.18
C ASP A 106 -19.78 3.42 4.80
N GLU A 107 -19.36 2.39 4.06
CA GLU A 107 -19.50 0.98 4.45
C GLU A 107 -18.28 0.46 5.18
N ASN A 108 -17.10 1.00 4.89
CA ASN A 108 -15.87 0.66 5.60
C ASN A 108 -15.75 1.40 6.94
N CYS A 109 -16.63 2.37 7.18
CA CYS A 109 -16.79 3.10 8.42
C CYS A 109 -15.51 3.82 8.87
N ASP A 110 -14.73 4.31 7.90
CA ASP A 110 -13.53 5.11 8.14
C ASP A 110 -13.83 6.63 8.25
N GLY A 111 -15.09 7.02 8.06
CA GLY A 111 -15.57 8.40 8.14
C GLY A 111 -15.36 9.19 6.85
N ILE A 112 -14.91 8.52 5.78
CA ILE A 112 -14.66 9.07 4.47
C ILE A 112 -15.62 8.41 3.49
N LEU A 113 -16.48 9.22 2.87
CA LEU A 113 -17.29 8.76 1.72
C LEU A 113 -16.37 8.63 0.51
N THR A 114 -15.79 7.45 0.30
CA THR A 114 -14.76 7.23 -0.73
C THR A 114 -15.33 7.09 -2.15
N CYS A 115 -16.63 6.84 -2.29
CA CYS A 115 -17.28 6.79 -3.58
C CYS A 115 -17.51 8.19 -4.17
N GLY A 116 -16.88 8.46 -5.32
CA GLY A 116 -17.10 9.68 -6.10
C GLY A 116 -16.40 10.95 -5.62
N GLN A 117 -15.65 10.91 -4.51
CA GLN A 117 -14.70 11.97 -4.20
C GLN A 117 -13.46 11.82 -5.10
N THR A 118 -12.97 12.94 -5.63
CA THR A 118 -11.67 12.97 -6.29
C THR A 118 -10.61 12.73 -5.22
N VAL A 119 -10.20 11.47 -5.05
CA VAL A 119 -9.17 11.06 -4.07
C VAL A 119 -7.88 11.83 -4.29
N LEU A 120 -7.55 12.09 -5.56
CA LEU A 120 -6.41 12.89 -5.96
C LEU A 120 -6.70 13.69 -7.22
N SER A 121 -6.45 15.00 -7.18
CA SER A 121 -6.20 15.79 -8.39
C SER A 121 -4.78 16.33 -8.33
N LEU A 122 -3.89 15.74 -9.12
CA LEU A 122 -2.48 16.13 -9.14
C LEU A 122 -2.22 17.00 -10.37
N ARG A 123 -1.92 18.29 -10.15
CA ARG A 123 -1.37 19.15 -11.20
C ARG A 123 0.14 18.98 -11.22
N VAL A 124 0.63 18.24 -12.20
CA VAL A 124 2.05 18.10 -12.48
C VAL A 124 2.36 18.87 -13.76
N GLY A 125 3.23 19.89 -13.67
CA GLY A 125 3.60 20.74 -14.79
C GLY A 125 3.49 22.24 -14.45
N VAL A 126 4.45 23.00 -14.96
CA VAL A 126 4.58 24.44 -14.67
C VAL A 126 4.31 25.29 -15.93
N ASP A 127 4.79 24.86 -17.11
CA ASP A 127 4.73 25.61 -18.37
C ASP A 127 4.93 24.63 -19.56
N GLN A 128 4.11 24.70 -20.64
CA GLN A 128 4.11 23.84 -21.87
C GLN A 128 3.31 22.51 -21.83
N ASP A 129 3.47 21.66 -22.87
CA ASP A 129 2.68 20.44 -23.07
C ASP A 129 3.21 19.32 -22.14
N GLU A 130 2.70 19.24 -20.92
CA GLU A 130 2.77 18.04 -20.09
C GLU A 130 1.46 17.26 -20.26
N VAL A 131 1.53 16.07 -20.82
CA VAL A 131 0.33 15.28 -21.12
C VAL A 131 0.43 13.92 -20.45
N ALA A 132 -0.52 13.66 -19.56
CA ALA A 132 -0.82 12.30 -19.11
C ALA A 132 -1.49 11.54 -20.25
N TRP A 133 -0.93 10.38 -20.59
CA TRP A 133 -1.37 9.57 -21.72
C TRP A 133 -2.16 8.34 -21.30
N ASP A 134 -1.75 7.71 -20.21
CA ASP A 134 -2.38 6.48 -19.72
C ASP A 134 -2.21 6.34 -18.21
N VAL A 135 -3.13 5.60 -17.59
CA VAL A 135 -3.18 5.34 -16.15
C VAL A 135 -3.48 3.86 -15.90
N GLY A 136 -2.87 3.28 -14.87
CA GLY A 136 -3.13 1.91 -14.43
C GLY A 136 -3.04 1.78 -12.93
N VAL A 137 -3.62 0.72 -12.36
CA VAL A 137 -3.66 0.47 -10.91
C VAL A 137 -3.15 -0.95 -10.65
N ASP A 138 -2.39 -1.16 -9.56
CA ASP A 138 -1.97 -2.50 -9.12
C ASP A 138 -2.94 -3.13 -8.11
N GLY A 139 -2.63 -4.33 -7.59
CA GLY A 139 -3.49 -5.03 -6.64
C GLY A 139 -3.49 -4.45 -5.23
N ASP A 140 -2.60 -3.49 -4.95
CA ASP A 140 -2.51 -2.76 -3.68
C ASP A 140 -3.05 -1.32 -3.85
N ASP A 141 -3.88 -1.08 -4.88
CA ASP A 141 -4.51 0.20 -5.24
C ASP A 141 -3.55 1.37 -5.53
N ASN A 142 -2.27 1.07 -5.81
CA ASN A 142 -1.35 2.13 -6.21
C ASN A 142 -1.63 2.57 -7.64
N THR A 143 -1.59 3.89 -7.86
CA THR A 143 -1.83 4.48 -9.18
C THR A 143 -0.51 4.68 -9.93
N TYR A 144 -0.50 4.31 -11.21
CA TYR A 144 0.62 4.50 -12.12
C TYR A 144 0.22 5.39 -13.26
N LEU A 145 1.04 6.39 -13.56
CA LEU A 145 0.81 7.36 -14.61
C LEU A 145 1.95 7.27 -15.63
N THR A 146 1.62 7.37 -16.91
CA THR A 146 2.62 7.65 -17.95
C THR A 146 2.17 8.80 -18.81
N GLY A 147 3.16 9.47 -19.40
CA GLY A 147 2.93 10.64 -20.21
C GLY A 147 4.23 11.13 -20.81
N TYR A 148 4.19 12.34 -21.37
CA TYR A 148 5.40 13.03 -21.75
C TYR A 148 5.47 14.42 -21.11
N TYR A 149 6.70 14.90 -20.97
CA TYR A 149 7.04 16.21 -20.41
C TYR A 149 8.06 16.90 -21.31
N ARG A 150 8.05 18.23 -21.32
CA ARG A 150 9.05 19.05 -22.04
C ARG A 150 9.99 19.76 -21.08
N ASP A 151 9.40 20.30 -20.02
CA ASP A 151 10.10 20.99 -18.96
C ASP A 151 10.21 20.10 -17.72
N PRO A 152 11.18 20.36 -16.81
CA PRO A 152 11.37 19.54 -15.62
C PRO A 152 10.06 19.35 -14.86
N ILE A 153 9.80 18.10 -14.50
CA ILE A 153 8.56 17.68 -13.87
C ILE A 153 8.87 16.98 -12.55
N ASP A 154 8.19 17.40 -11.48
CA ASP A 154 8.34 16.85 -10.14
C ASP A 154 7.01 16.27 -9.64
N PHE A 155 7.04 14.99 -9.26
CA PHE A 155 5.89 14.27 -8.69
C PHE A 155 5.94 14.22 -7.15
N GLY A 156 6.92 14.85 -6.51
CA GLY A 156 7.20 14.83 -5.07
C GLY A 156 8.59 14.28 -4.70
N GLY A 157 9.38 13.84 -5.68
CA GLY A 157 10.72 13.25 -5.49
C GLY A 157 11.87 14.12 -5.99
N GLY A 158 11.56 15.32 -6.48
CA GLY A 158 12.46 16.18 -7.24
C GLY A 158 12.27 16.02 -8.75
N ASP A 159 12.89 16.94 -9.49
CA ASP A 159 12.76 17.04 -10.95
C ASP A 159 13.29 15.79 -11.66
N LEU A 160 12.49 15.26 -12.59
CA LEU A 160 12.98 14.29 -13.56
C LEU A 160 13.97 14.96 -14.55
N PRO A 161 15.00 14.22 -15.02
CA PRO A 161 15.96 14.76 -15.98
C PRO A 161 15.27 15.12 -17.30
N THR A 162 15.53 16.32 -17.81
CA THR A 162 15.13 16.71 -19.17
C THR A 162 16.33 16.69 -20.10
N THR A 163 16.09 16.36 -21.36
CA THR A 163 17.08 16.55 -22.42
C THR A 163 16.68 17.71 -23.33
N THR A 164 17.51 17.98 -24.36
CA THR A 164 17.12 18.87 -25.45
C THR A 164 16.05 18.27 -26.37
N ALA A 165 15.57 17.04 -26.09
CA ALA A 165 14.44 16.46 -26.80
C ALA A 165 13.19 17.31 -26.62
N ARG A 166 12.31 17.26 -27.62
CA ARG A 166 11.06 18.03 -27.58
C ARG A 166 10.01 17.43 -26.64
N ARG A 167 10.16 16.17 -26.22
CA ARG A 167 9.23 15.39 -25.37
C ARG A 167 9.98 14.18 -24.80
N ASP A 168 10.14 14.09 -23.48
CA ASP A 168 10.63 12.91 -22.76
C ASP A 168 9.46 12.15 -22.12
N VAL A 169 9.57 10.83 -21.91
CA VAL A 169 8.50 10.00 -21.32
C VAL A 169 8.71 9.83 -19.83
N PHE A 170 7.64 9.87 -19.04
CA PHE A 170 7.72 9.55 -17.61
C PHE A 170 6.86 8.32 -17.27
N VAL A 171 7.24 7.67 -16.17
CA VAL A 171 6.39 6.78 -15.38
C VAL A 171 6.44 7.26 -13.94
N ALA A 172 5.29 7.43 -13.32
CA ALA A 172 5.19 7.76 -11.90
C ALA A 172 4.28 6.76 -11.19
N LYS A 173 4.64 6.41 -9.96
CA LYS A 173 3.81 5.63 -9.03
C LYS A 173 3.41 6.52 -7.86
N LEU A 174 2.13 6.48 -7.53
CA LEU A 174 1.53 7.12 -6.36
C LEU A 174 0.87 6.05 -5.48
N SER A 175 0.82 6.28 -4.17
CA SER A 175 0.05 5.44 -3.24
C SER A 175 -1.46 5.57 -3.51
N PRO A 176 -2.31 4.72 -2.90
CA PRO A 176 -3.77 4.88 -2.95
C PRO A 176 -4.23 6.27 -2.47
N GLU A 177 -3.51 6.86 -1.52
CA GLU A 177 -3.76 8.20 -0.97
C GLU A 177 -3.23 9.33 -1.88
N GLY A 178 -2.52 8.97 -2.95
CA GLY A 178 -1.93 9.90 -3.91
C GLY A 178 -0.53 10.39 -3.54
N ASP A 179 0.09 9.82 -2.52
CA ASP A 179 1.45 10.18 -2.11
C ASP A 179 2.49 9.68 -3.13
N TYR A 180 3.54 10.46 -3.33
CA TYR A 180 4.66 10.08 -4.19
C TYR A 180 5.35 8.81 -3.68
N ALA A 181 5.41 7.76 -4.51
CA ALA A 181 6.21 6.57 -4.24
C ALA A 181 7.54 6.60 -5.00
N TRP A 182 7.48 6.73 -6.33
CA TRP A 182 8.66 6.88 -7.18
C TRP A 182 8.28 7.44 -8.56
N SER A 183 9.27 7.98 -9.27
CA SER A 183 9.14 8.40 -10.67
C SER A 183 10.40 8.02 -11.45
N GLN A 184 10.22 7.75 -12.75
CA GLN A 184 11.29 7.38 -13.67
C GLN A 184 11.08 8.08 -15.01
N GLY A 185 12.11 8.80 -15.46
CA GLY A 185 12.18 9.33 -16.82
C GLY A 185 12.76 8.31 -17.80
N LEU A 186 12.21 8.29 -19.00
CA LEU A 186 12.76 7.69 -20.21
C LEU A 186 13.08 8.84 -21.17
N TYR A 187 14.36 9.09 -21.38
CA TYR A 187 14.85 10.31 -22.00
C TYR A 187 16.02 10.04 -22.95
N GLY A 188 16.31 10.99 -23.83
CA GLY A 188 17.44 10.88 -24.78
C GLY A 188 17.38 11.91 -25.90
N ASP A 189 17.97 11.62 -27.05
CA ASP A 189 18.33 12.66 -28.03
C ASP A 189 17.16 13.12 -28.93
N ASN A 190 15.92 12.61 -28.76
CA ASN A 190 14.87 12.76 -29.76
C ASN A 190 13.42 12.63 -29.24
N HIS A 191 12.41 12.66 -30.12
CA HIS A 191 11.00 12.59 -29.70
C HIS A 191 10.61 11.22 -29.14
N TYR A 192 10.03 11.23 -27.95
CA TYR A 192 9.36 10.08 -27.35
C TYR A 192 7.85 10.33 -27.32
N THR A 193 7.06 9.34 -27.74
CA THR A 193 5.61 9.34 -27.50
C THR A 193 5.22 8.06 -26.77
N PRO A 194 4.62 8.15 -25.57
CA PRO A 194 4.06 6.97 -24.92
C PRO A 194 2.90 6.46 -25.77
N ARG A 195 2.72 5.15 -25.78
CA ARG A 195 1.68 4.44 -26.54
C ARG A 195 0.73 3.67 -25.62
N GLY A 196 1.20 3.25 -24.46
CA GLY A 196 0.37 2.60 -23.46
C GLY A 196 1.18 2.16 -22.24
N LEU A 197 0.45 1.96 -21.15
CA LEU A 197 0.92 1.47 -19.87
C LEU A 197 0.18 0.17 -19.55
N ALA A 198 0.88 -0.83 -19.05
CA ALA A 198 0.26 -2.02 -18.47
C ALA A 198 0.85 -2.27 -17.09
N VAL A 199 -0.04 -2.46 -16.11
CA VAL A 199 0.30 -2.71 -14.71
C VAL A 199 -0.21 -4.10 -14.34
N GLY A 200 0.68 -4.93 -13.82
CA GLY A 200 0.34 -6.23 -13.25
C GLY A 200 -0.07 -6.11 -11.79
N PRO A 201 -0.79 -7.11 -11.22
CA PRO A 201 -1.33 -7.04 -9.87
C PRO A 201 -0.26 -6.90 -8.79
N SER A 202 0.99 -7.33 -9.05
CA SER A 202 2.11 -7.17 -8.12
C SER A 202 2.92 -5.89 -8.33
N GLY A 203 2.38 -4.89 -9.05
CA GLY A 203 3.08 -3.64 -9.39
C GLY A 203 4.12 -3.76 -10.50
N SER A 204 4.13 -4.84 -11.30
CA SER A 204 5.01 -4.94 -12.47
C SER A 204 4.52 -4.01 -13.58
N VAL A 205 5.39 -3.16 -14.12
CA VAL A 205 5.01 -2.15 -15.13
C VAL A 205 5.66 -2.43 -16.48
N ALA A 206 4.86 -2.36 -17.54
CA ALA A 206 5.33 -2.32 -18.93
C ALA A 206 4.87 -1.03 -19.61
N VAL A 207 5.80 -0.36 -20.30
CA VAL A 207 5.53 0.85 -21.06
C VAL A 207 5.85 0.62 -22.52
N LEU A 208 4.91 0.97 -23.38
CA LEU A 208 5.11 1.04 -24.81
C LEU A 208 5.36 2.50 -25.19
N ALA A 209 6.46 2.78 -25.88
CA ALA A 209 6.76 4.11 -26.40
C ALA A 209 7.33 4.03 -27.81
N SER A 210 6.99 5.01 -28.65
CA SER A 210 7.71 5.25 -29.90
C SER A 210 8.86 6.20 -29.63
N PHE A 211 10.04 5.86 -30.13
CA PHE A 211 11.21 6.72 -30.04
C PHE A 211 12.02 6.69 -31.33
N SER A 212 12.83 7.73 -31.53
CA SER A 212 13.91 7.72 -32.52
C SER A 212 15.24 8.00 -31.82
N GLY A 213 16.34 7.42 -32.28
CA GLY A 213 17.65 7.60 -31.64
C GLY A 213 17.88 6.65 -30.46
N THR A 214 18.65 7.11 -29.47
CA THR A 214 18.98 6.38 -28.25
C THR A 214 17.90 6.60 -27.18
N ILE A 215 17.79 5.71 -26.21
CA ILE A 215 16.89 5.87 -25.07
C ILE A 215 17.65 5.50 -23.80
N THR A 216 17.59 6.36 -22.81
CA THR A 216 18.15 6.11 -21.48
C THR A 216 17.02 5.75 -20.54
N ILE A 217 17.20 4.68 -19.78
CA ILE A 217 16.26 4.22 -18.75
C ILE A 217 17.05 4.10 -17.45
N GLY A 218 16.76 4.98 -16.49
CA GLY A 218 17.55 5.08 -15.26
C GLY A 218 19.00 5.45 -15.58
N SER A 219 19.95 4.60 -15.20
CA SER A 219 21.39 4.75 -15.47
C SER A 219 21.90 3.90 -16.64
N VAL A 220 21.00 3.25 -17.38
CA VAL A 220 21.34 2.39 -18.53
C VAL A 220 21.07 3.16 -19.82
N THR A 221 22.10 3.32 -20.64
CA THR A 221 22.05 3.91 -21.99
C THR A 221 22.01 2.82 -23.05
#